data_AF-A0A515ENV4-F1
#
_entry.id   AF-A0A515ENV4-F1
#
_cell.length_a   1.000
_cell.length_b   1.000
_cell.length_c   1.000
_cell.angle_alpha   90.00
_cell.angle_beta   90.00
_cell.angle_gamma   90.00
#
_symmetry.space_group_name_H-M   'P 1'
#
loop_
_entity.id
_entity.type
_entity.pdbx_description
1 polymer ?
#
loop_
_entity_poly.entity_id
_entity_poly.type
_entity_poly.pdbx_seq_one_letter_code
_entity_poly.pdbx_strand_id
1 'polypeptide(L)' 'MVRDSLTIPKLEYAVLETLKDRATKLASPVKKTELIRAGIKAIAAMTDAAFLAAIKAVPSLKTGRPAKATK' A
#
# COMPACT_ATOMS: atom_id res chain seq x y z
N MET A 1 -14.75 12.19 -0.65
CA MET A 1 -13.59 11.26 -0.71
C MET A 1 -12.34 12.10 -0.80
N VAL A 2 -11.35 11.87 0.08
CA VAL A 2 -10.05 12.55 -0.01
C VAL A 2 -9.27 11.91 -1.17
N ARG A 3 -8.82 12.72 -2.13
CA ARG A 3 -7.91 12.26 -3.18
C ARG A 3 -6.49 12.42 -2.67
N ASP A 4 -5.81 11.30 -2.47
CA ASP A 4 -4.42 11.27 -2.04
C ASP A 4 -3.59 10.47 -3.06
N SER A 5 -2.40 10.98 -3.37
CA SER A 5 -1.50 10.41 -4.37
C SER A 5 -0.27 9.85 -3.66
N LEU A 6 -0.07 8.54 -3.77
CA LEU A 6 1.05 7.84 -3.14
C LEU A 6 2.15 7.54 -4.16
N THR A 7 3.41 7.80 -3.77
CA THR A 7 4.59 7.29 -4.47
C THR A 7 5.00 5.98 -3.82
N ILE A 8 5.03 4.89 -4.59
CA ILE A 8 5.32 3.54 -4.11
C ILE A 8 6.53 3.01 -4.90
N PRO A 9 7.55 2.43 -4.25
CA PRO A 9 8.67 1.78 -4.93
C PRO A 9 8.19 0.72 -5.91
N LYS A 10 8.90 0.54 -7.03
CA LYS A 10 8.51 -0.41 -8.08
C LYS A 10 8.31 -1.84 -7.54
N LEU A 11 9.17 -2.28 -6.62
CA LEU A 11 9.08 -3.62 -6.03
C LEU A 11 7.80 -3.79 -5.20
N GLU A 12 7.45 -2.82 -4.37
CA GLU A 12 6.21 -2.84 -3.59
C GLU A 12 4.97 -2.69 -4.48
N TYR A 13 5.07 -1.93 -5.57
CA TYR A 13 4.00 -1.83 -6.55
C TYR A 13 3.71 -3.19 -7.22
N ALA A 14 4.74 -3.97 -7.53
CA ALA A 14 4.57 -5.32 -8.10
C ALA A 14 3.85 -6.28 -7.13
N VAL A 15 4.03 -6.11 -5.82
CA VAL A 15 3.27 -6.87 -4.81
C VAL A 15 1.78 -6.58 -4.91
N LEU A 16 1.36 -5.34 -5.19
CA LEU A 16 -0.06 -5.01 -5.37
C LEU A 16 -0.69 -5.77 -6.55
N GLU A 17 0.04 -5.92 -7.65
CA GLU A 17 -0.44 -6.70 -8.80
C GLU A 17 -0.55 -8.19 -8.44
N THR A 18 0.45 -8.74 -7.75
CA THR A 18 0.41 -10.13 -7.27
C THR A 18 -0.79 -10.37 -6.33
N LEU A 19 -1.10 -9.41 -5.47
CA LEU A 19 -2.26 -9.50 -4.56
C LEU A 19 -3.59 -9.40 -5.30
N LYS A 20 -3.68 -8.59 -6.36
CA LYS A 20 -4.86 -8.56 -7.24
C LYS A 20 -5.04 -9.88 -7.95
N ASP A 21 -3.98 -10.46 -8.50
CA ASP A 21 -4.05 -11.78 -9.15
C ASP A 21 -4.49 -12.87 -8.17
N ARG A 22 -3.99 -12.82 -6.92
CA ARG A 22 -4.45 -13.72 -5.87
C ARG A 22 -5.95 -13.56 -5.60
N ALA A 23 -6.45 -12.33 -5.54
CA ALA A 23 -7.87 -12.07 -5.33
C ALA A 23 -8.74 -12.58 -6.51
N THR A 24 -8.27 -12.40 -7.74
CA THR A 24 -8.90 -12.95 -8.94
C THR A 24 -8.96 -14.48 -8.90
N LYS A 25 -7.87 -15.15 -8.49
CA LYS A 25 -7.84 -16.62 -8.32
C LYS A 25 -8.83 -17.12 -7.26
N LEU A 26 -9.16 -16.28 -6.28
CA LEU A 26 -10.19 -16.54 -5.26
C LEU A 26 -11.59 -16.11 -5.70
N ALA A 27 -11.81 -15.88 -7.00
CA ALA A 27 -13.07 -15.41 -7.58
C ALA A 27 -13.58 -14.07 -7.02
N SER A 28 -12.68 -13.22 -6.50
CA SER A 28 -13.00 -11.88 -5.99
C SER A 28 -12.02 -10.84 -6.57
N PRO A 29 -12.17 -10.45 -7.85
CA PRO A 29 -11.32 -9.42 -8.45
C PRO A 29 -11.47 -8.09 -7.70
N VAL A 30 -10.36 -7.40 -7.42
CA VAL A 30 -10.35 -6.13 -6.68
C VAL A 30 -9.59 -5.03 -7.42
N LYS A 31 -10.04 -3.80 -7.26
CA LYS A 31 -9.29 -2.61 -7.71
C LYS A 31 -8.15 -2.32 -6.74
N LYS A 32 -7.11 -1.62 -7.22
CA LYS A 32 -5.98 -1.17 -6.39
C LYS A 32 -6.45 -0.38 -5.16
N THR A 33 -7.42 0.52 -5.33
CA THR A 33 -7.95 1.34 -4.24
C THR A 33 -8.71 0.52 -3.20
N GLU A 34 -9.42 -0.53 -3.62
CA GLU A 34 -10.12 -1.45 -2.71
C GLU A 34 -9.13 -2.29 -1.91
N LEU A 35 -8.08 -2.80 -2.57
CA LEU A 35 -7.02 -3.57 -1.93
C LEU A 35 -6.28 -2.74 -0.86
N ILE A 36 -5.95 -1.48 -1.16
CA ILE A 36 -5.30 -0.57 -0.19
C ILE A 36 -6.23 -0.32 1.01
N ARG A 37 -7.52 -0.08 0.77
CA ARG A 37 -8.50 0.12 1.86
C ARG A 37 -8.68 -1.15 2.70
N ALA A 38 -8.65 -2.33 2.09
CA ALA A 38 -8.67 -3.60 2.82
C ALA A 38 -7.41 -3.78 3.68
N GLY A 39 -6.24 -3.42 3.14
CA GLY A 39 -4.98 -3.39 3.88
C GLY A 39 -5.02 -2.46 5.10
N ILE A 40 -5.56 -1.25 4.95
CA ILE A 40 -5.72 -0.32 6.08
C ILE A 40 -6.59 -0.94 7.19
N LYS A 41 -7.71 -1.58 6.83
CA LYS A 41 -8.57 -2.25 7.82
C LYS A 41 -7.86 -3.42 8.51
N ALA A 42 -7.10 -4.21 7.75
CA ALA A 42 -6.34 -5.33 8.30
C ALA A 42 -5.27 -4.85 9.29
N ILE A 43 -4.55 -3.78 8.96
CA ILE A 43 -3.54 -3.16 9.82
C ILE A 43 -4.21 -2.60 11.10
N ALA A 44 -5.35 -1.93 10.98
CA ALA A 44 -6.08 -1.37 12.12
C ALA A 44 -6.62 -2.42 13.10
N ALA A 45 -6.78 -3.68 12.66
CA ALA A 45 -7.24 -4.78 13.49
C ALA A 45 -6.09 -5.55 14.18
N MET A 46 -4.83 -5.18 13.91
CA MET A 46 -3.66 -5.81 14.53
C MET A 46 -3.51 -5.40 16.00
N THR A 47 -2.85 -6.24 16.79
CA THR A 47 -2.36 -5.84 18.12
C THR A 47 -1.22 -4.83 17.98
N ASP A 48 -0.97 -4.04 19.01
CA ASP A 48 0.10 -3.02 19.01
C ASP A 48 1.48 -3.61 18.67
N ALA A 49 1.79 -4.80 19.19
CA ALA A 49 3.04 -5.49 18.89
C ALA A 49 3.16 -5.87 17.41
N ALA A 50 2.08 -6.42 16.81
CA ALA A 50 2.05 -6.79 15.41
C ALA A 50 2.08 -5.55 14.49
N PHE A 51 1.35 -4.50 14.86
CA PHE A 51 1.38 -3.22 14.17
C PHE A 51 2.79 -2.62 14.16
N LEU A 52 3.46 -2.56 15.31
CA LEU A 52 4.81 -2.02 15.42
C LEU A 52 5.82 -2.85 14.60
N ALA A 53 5.70 -4.17 14.62
CA ALA A 53 6.52 -5.05 13.79
C ALA A 53 6.29 -4.78 12.29
N ALA A 54 5.04 -4.63 11.86
CA ALA A 54 4.68 -4.32 10.48
C ALA A 54 5.26 -2.97 10.03
N ILE A 55 5.19 -1.93 10.87
CA ILE A 55 5.78 -0.61 10.57
C ILE A 55 7.30 -0.70 10.44
N LYS A 56 7.97 -1.43 11.34
CA LYS A 56 9.45 -1.60 11.30
C LYS A 56 9.93 -2.39 10.09
N ALA A 57 9.08 -3.25 9.52
CA ALA A 57 9.42 -4.05 8.34
C ALA A 57 9.39 -3.23 7.03
N VAL A 58 8.74 -2.06 7.02
CA VAL A 58 8.72 -1.17 5.85
C VAL A 58 9.98 -0.32 5.84
N PRO A 59 10.84 -0.42 4.81
CA PRO A 59 12.00 0.46 4.70
C PRO A 59 11.57 1.91 4.66
N SER A 60 12.23 2.79 5.42
CA SER A 60 11.94 4.22 5.35
C SER A 60 12.25 4.72 3.93
N LEU A 61 11.22 5.10 3.20
CA LEU A 61 11.43 5.77 1.92
C LEU A 61 11.89 7.19 2.22
N LYS A 62 13.17 7.48 1.96
CA LYS A 62 13.64 8.85 1.78
C LYS A 62 13.04 9.38 0.49
N THR A 63 11.75 9.69 0.49
CA THR A 63 11.17 10.49 -0.58
C THR A 63 11.66 11.91 -0.38
N GLY A 64 12.75 12.27 -1.05
CA GLY A 64 12.95 13.67 -1.40
C GLY A 64 11.72 14.08 -2.20
N ARG A 65 10.88 14.95 -1.64
CA ARG A 65 9.78 15.58 -2.38
C ARG A 65 10.43 16.25 -3.60
N PRO A 66 10.13 15.87 -4.85
CA PRO A 66 10.55 16.69 -5.97
C PRO A 66 9.92 18.07 -5.74
N ALA A 67 10.77 19.09 -5.55
CA ALA A 67 10.32 20.47 -5.59
C ALA A 67 9.56 20.63 -6.90
N LYS A 68 8.37 21.26 -6.84
CA LYS A 68 7.56 21.54 -8.03
C LYS A 68 8.49 22.08 -9.12
N ALA A 69 8.69 21.33 -10.20
CA ALA A 69 9.27 21.87 -11.41
C ALA A 69 8.21 22.81 -12.00
N THR A 70 8.27 24.08 -11.61
CA THR A 70 7.62 25.17 -12.32
C THR A 70 8.26 25.23 -13.70
N LYS A 71 7.50 24.87 -14.73
CA LYS A 71 7.61 25.47 -16.05
C LYS A 71 6.36 26.30 -16.27
#